data_AF-A0A919LWK7-F1
#
_entry.id   AF-A0A919LWK7-F1
#
_cell.length_a   1.000
_cell.length_b   1.000
_cell.length_c   1.000
_cell.angle_alpha   90.00
_cell.angle_beta   90.00
_cell.angle_gamma   90.00
#
_symmetry.space_group_name_H-M   'P 1'
#
loop_
_entity.id
_entity.type
_entity.pdbx_description
1 polymer ?
#
loop_
_entity_poly.entity_id
_entity_poly.type
_entity_poly.pdbx_seq_one_letter_code
_entity_poly.pdbx_strand_id
1 'polypeptide(L)'
;MGESLMATVTVTFTITELCLRTGVSEEELTEIVGLGMIEPHQPQADTWLFDDSAVTIVHRAVRLRNELELDWPGIAVALTLLDENARLTRENRLLQQRPARFLAHG
;
A
#
# COMPACT_ATOMS: atom_id res chain seq x y z
N MET A 1 30.53 17.18 -18.81
CA MET A 1 30.35 16.32 -17.62
C MET A 1 29.00 15.67 -17.78
N GLY A 2 28.98 14.37 -18.08
CA GLY A 2 27.75 13.65 -18.39
C GLY A 2 26.95 13.41 -17.11
N GLU A 3 25.79 14.03 -17.04
CA GLU A 3 24.72 13.66 -16.13
C GLU A 3 24.31 12.20 -16.39
N SER A 4 24.79 11.31 -15.51
CA SER A 4 24.38 9.92 -15.46
C SER A 4 22.91 9.87 -15.07
N LEU A 5 22.06 9.63 -16.06
CA LEU A 5 20.66 9.29 -15.84
C LEU A 5 20.64 7.96 -15.08
N MET A 6 20.51 8.01 -13.76
CA MET A 6 20.24 6.83 -12.94
C MET A 6 18.88 6.29 -13.39
N ALA A 7 18.89 5.30 -14.28
CA ALA A 7 17.69 4.58 -14.68
C ALA A 7 17.19 3.79 -13.46
N THR A 8 16.16 4.30 -12.79
CA THR A 8 15.42 3.54 -11.78
C THR A 8 14.72 2.39 -12.51
N VAL A 9 15.23 1.17 -12.32
CA VAL A 9 14.60 -0.04 -12.86
C VAL A 9 13.43 -0.39 -11.96
N THR A 10 12.21 -0.17 -12.43
CA THR A 10 10.99 -0.61 -11.75
C THR A 10 10.64 -2.01 -12.24
N VAL A 11 10.60 -2.98 -11.33
CA VAL A 11 10.10 -4.32 -11.64
C VAL A 11 8.58 -4.26 -11.70
N THR A 12 8.01 -4.72 -12.81
CA THR A 12 6.57 -4.77 -13.02
C THR A 12 6.07 -6.21 -13.10
N PHE A 13 4.82 -6.40 -12.71
CA PHE A 13 4.13 -7.69 -12.63
C PHE A 13 2.78 -7.61 -13.35
N THR A 14 2.47 -8.64 -14.11
CA THR A 14 1.12 -8.88 -14.62
C THR A 14 0.17 -9.30 -13.51
N ILE A 15 -1.16 -9.25 -13.76
CA ILE A 15 -2.15 -9.73 -12.80
C ILE A 15 -1.90 -11.20 -12.41
N THR A 16 -1.53 -12.05 -13.38
CA THR A 16 -1.25 -13.48 -13.14
C THR A 16 -0.02 -13.70 -12.26
N GLU A 17 1.04 -12.91 -12.43
CA GLU A 17 2.21 -12.94 -11.56
C GLU A 17 1.89 -12.44 -10.15
N LEU A 18 1.01 -11.43 -10.05
CA LEU A 18 0.51 -10.94 -8.77
C LEU A 18 -0.31 -12.02 -8.04
N CYS A 19 -1.18 -12.76 -8.75
CA CYS A 19 -1.90 -13.91 -8.21
C CYS A 19 -0.94 -14.95 -7.62
N LEU A 20 0.11 -15.31 -8.37
CA LEU A 20 1.11 -16.29 -7.95
C LEU A 20 1.89 -15.87 -6.70
N ARG A 21 2.20 -14.58 -6.57
CA ARG A 21 2.96 -14.04 -5.42
C ARG A 21 2.11 -13.90 -4.18
N THR A 22 0.87 -13.44 -4.35
CA THR A 22 -0.02 -13.08 -3.25
C THR A 22 -0.92 -14.22 -2.79
N GLY A 23 -1.12 -15.22 -3.65
CA GLY A 23 -2.06 -16.32 -3.41
C GLY A 23 -3.53 -15.92 -3.56
N VAL A 24 -3.79 -14.71 -4.07
CA VAL A 24 -5.15 -14.17 -4.31
C VAL A 24 -5.58 -14.54 -5.73
N SER A 25 -6.86 -14.86 -5.91
CA SER A 25 -7.40 -15.17 -7.25
C SER A 25 -7.47 -13.92 -8.13
N GLU A 26 -7.56 -14.12 -9.45
CA GLU A 26 -7.66 -13.02 -10.41
C GLU A 26 -8.95 -12.21 -10.24
N GLU A 27 -10.05 -12.87 -9.87
CA GLU A 27 -11.34 -12.22 -9.57
C GLU A 27 -11.23 -11.29 -8.37
N GLU A 28 -10.66 -11.79 -7.27
CA GLU A 28 -10.40 -10.99 -6.07
C GLU A 28 -9.42 -9.85 -6.35
N LEU A 29 -8.37 -10.08 -7.14
CA LEU A 29 -7.44 -9.02 -7.53
C LEU A 29 -8.10 -7.94 -8.38
N THR A 30 -9.00 -8.31 -9.29
CA THR A 30 -9.79 -7.35 -10.06
C THR A 30 -10.69 -6.52 -9.15
N GLU A 31 -11.28 -7.12 -8.11
CA GLU A 31 -12.04 -6.41 -7.09
C GLU A 31 -11.16 -5.43 -6.30
N ILE A 32 -9.99 -5.87 -5.84
CA ILE A 32 -9.01 -5.04 -5.11
C ILE A 32 -8.59 -3.82 -5.96
N VAL A 33 -8.36 -4.00 -7.26
CA VAL A 33 -8.10 -2.91 -8.21
C VAL A 33 -9.31 -1.99 -8.33
N GLY A 34 -10.51 -2.54 -8.45
CA GLY A 34 -11.76 -1.77 -8.52
C GLY A 34 -12.05 -0.94 -7.26
N LEU A 35 -11.57 -1.40 -6.10
CA LEU A 35 -11.63 -0.69 -4.82
C LEU A 35 -10.53 0.39 -4.67
N GLY A 36 -9.60 0.49 -5.63
CA GLY A 36 -8.50 1.45 -5.60
C GLY A 36 -7.42 1.13 -4.58
N MET A 37 -7.37 -0.11 -4.07
CA MET A 37 -6.34 -0.52 -3.12
C MET A 37 -4.97 -0.63 -3.78
N ILE A 38 -4.95 -1.07 -5.03
CA ILE A 38 -3.77 -1.07 -5.91
C ILE A 38 -4.17 -0.49 -7.26
N GLU A 39 -3.24 0.19 -7.91
CA GLU A 39 -3.46 0.78 -9.23
C GLU A 39 -2.43 0.24 -10.21
N PRO A 40 -2.85 -0.25 -11.40
CA PRO A 40 -1.91 -0.58 -12.45
C PRO A 40 -1.29 0.69 -13.04
N HIS A 41 -0.09 0.58 -13.61
CA HIS A 41 0.60 1.67 -14.29
C HIS A 41 -0.25 2.34 -15.39
N GLN A 42 -1.06 1.55 -16.09
CA GLN A 42 -2.01 2.02 -17.10
C GLN A 42 -3.36 1.32 -16.90
N PRO A 43 -4.32 1.97 -16.22
CA PRO A 43 -5.64 1.39 -15.95
C PRO A 43 -6.44 1.03 -17.21
N GLN A 44 -6.24 1.77 -18.30
CA GLN A 44 -6.94 1.58 -19.57
C GLN A 44 -6.22 0.62 -20.54
N ALA A 45 -5.06 0.06 -20.15
CA ALA A 45 -4.36 -0.91 -20.99
C ALA A 45 -5.07 -2.27 -20.96
N ASP A 46 -5.01 -2.99 -22.09
CA ASP A 46 -5.53 -4.37 -22.18
C ASP A 46 -4.80 -5.34 -21.25
N THR A 47 -3.59 -4.99 -20.81
CA THR A 47 -2.79 -5.77 -19.86
C THR A 47 -2.33 -4.87 -18.73
N TRP A 48 -2.81 -5.13 -17.53
CA TRP A 48 -2.40 -4.42 -16.33
C TRP A 48 -1.01 -4.84 -15.89
N LEU A 49 -0.20 -3.83 -15.56
CA LEU A 49 1.13 -3.98 -14.98
C LEU A 49 1.16 -3.26 -13.64
N PHE A 50 1.62 -3.94 -12.61
CA PHE A 50 1.73 -3.46 -11.24
C PHE A 50 3.19 -3.41 -10.81
N ASP A 51 3.56 -2.50 -9.93
CA ASP A 51 4.89 -2.50 -9.34
C ASP A 51 4.97 -3.45 -8.12
N ASP A 52 6.17 -3.55 -7.52
CA ASP A 52 6.39 -4.33 -6.30
C ASP A 52 5.62 -3.80 -5.07
N SER A 53 5.21 -2.53 -5.08
CA SER A 53 4.42 -1.96 -4.00
C SER A 53 3.02 -2.59 -3.95
N ALA A 54 2.44 -2.91 -5.10
CA ALA A 54 1.15 -3.61 -5.18
C ALA A 54 1.21 -4.98 -4.47
N VAL A 55 2.29 -5.75 -4.65
CA VAL A 55 2.50 -7.03 -3.95
C VAL A 55 2.48 -6.82 -2.43
N THR A 56 3.18 -5.80 -1.95
CA THR A 56 3.25 -5.47 -0.52
C THR A 56 1.87 -5.07 0.03
N ILE A 57 1.12 -4.26 -0.71
CA ILE A 57 -0.23 -3.82 -0.33
C ILE A 57 -1.18 -5.03 -0.26
N VAL A 58 -1.18 -5.89 -1.28
CA VAL A 58 -2.05 -7.08 -1.32
C VAL A 58 -1.71 -8.03 -0.18
N HIS A 59 -0.43 -8.30 0.11
CA HIS A 59 -0.06 -9.13 1.26
C HIS A 59 -0.54 -8.54 2.60
N ARG A 60 -0.45 -7.22 2.76
CA ARG A 60 -0.98 -6.55 3.96
C ARG A 60 -2.49 -6.71 4.04
N ALA A 61 -3.20 -6.56 2.92
CA ALA A 61 -4.64 -6.72 2.84
C ALA A 61 -5.09 -8.16 3.15
N VAL A 62 -4.43 -9.18 2.57
CA VAL A 62 -4.68 -10.60 2.85
C VAL A 62 -4.51 -10.91 4.33
N ARG A 63 -3.42 -10.42 4.94
CA ARG A 63 -3.18 -10.62 6.37
C ARG A 63 -4.30 -10.01 7.21
N LEU A 64 -4.67 -8.76 6.93
CA LEU A 64 -5.74 -8.07 7.65
C LEU A 64 -7.10 -8.76 7.46
N ARG A 65 -7.36 -9.28 6.26
CA ARG A 65 -8.56 -10.06 5.93
C ARG A 65 -8.69 -11.28 6.81
N ASN A 66 -7.60 -12.03 6.98
CA ASN A 66 -7.58 -13.22 7.82
C ASN A 66 -7.70 -12.89 9.32
N GLU A 67 -7.22 -11.70 9.74
CA GLU A 67 -7.30 -11.25 11.14
C GLU A 67 -8.69 -10.73 11.51
N LEU A 68 -9.38 -10.05 10.59
CA LEU A 68 -10.67 -9.39 10.84
C LEU A 68 -11.88 -10.13 10.26
N GLU A 69 -11.66 -11.15 9.43
CA GLU A 69 -12.70 -11.92 8.73
C GLU A 69 -13.69 -11.03 7.94
N LEU A 70 -13.16 -9.98 7.29
CA LEU A 70 -13.93 -9.04 6.46
C LEU A 70 -13.83 -9.37 4.96
N ASP A 71 -14.73 -8.78 4.18
CA ASP A 71 -14.66 -8.76 2.72
C ASP A 71 -13.66 -7.69 2.20
N TRP A 72 -13.34 -7.72 0.90
CA TRP A 72 -12.39 -6.77 0.32
C TRP A 72 -12.81 -5.29 0.48
N PRO A 73 -14.09 -4.91 0.32
CA PRO A 73 -14.53 -3.54 0.63
C PRO A 73 -14.29 -3.16 2.09
N GLY A 74 -14.59 -4.05 3.04
CA GLY A 74 -14.30 -3.83 4.46
C GLY A 74 -12.81 -3.65 4.75
N ILE A 75 -11.96 -4.44 4.07
CA ILE A 75 -10.51 -4.35 4.20
C ILE A 75 -9.95 -3.06 3.59
N ALA A 76 -10.47 -2.59 2.45
CA ALA A 76 -10.07 -1.31 1.85
C ALA A 76 -10.31 -0.15 2.83
N VAL A 77 -11.48 -0.12 3.46
CA VAL A 77 -11.82 0.88 4.48
C VAL A 77 -10.93 0.73 5.72
N ALA A 78 -10.77 -0.49 6.22
CA ALA A 78 -9.95 -0.75 7.41
C ALA A 78 -8.49 -0.34 7.21
N LEU A 79 -7.90 -0.62 6.05
CA LEU A 79 -6.54 -0.19 5.71
C LEU A 79 -6.41 1.33 5.71
N THR A 80 -7.37 2.03 5.11
CA THR A 80 -7.41 3.50 5.07
C THR A 80 -7.47 4.07 6.50
N LEU A 81 -8.32 3.51 7.36
CA LEU A 81 -8.44 3.94 8.76
C LEU A 81 -7.18 3.63 9.58
N LEU A 82 -6.53 2.49 9.34
CA LEU A 82 -5.28 2.13 10.00
C LEU A 82 -4.13 3.06 9.60
N ASP A 83 -4.06 3.46 8.33
CA ASP A 83 -3.06 4.40 7.84
C ASP A 83 -3.28 5.81 8.42
N GLU A 84 -4.54 6.25 8.50
CA GLU A 84 -4.88 7.50 9.16
C GLU A 84 -4.59 7.45 10.66
N ASN A 85 -4.91 6.35 11.34
CA ASN A 85 -4.59 6.18 12.76
C ASN A 85 -3.06 6.21 13.00
N ALA A 86 -2.28 5.56 12.13
CA ALA A 86 -0.83 5.59 12.18
C ALA A 86 -0.29 7.01 11.93
N ARG A 87 -0.89 7.76 11.01
CA ARG A 87 -0.55 9.17 10.75
C ARG A 87 -0.81 10.04 11.98
N LEU A 88 -2.01 9.96 12.55
CA LEU A 88 -2.40 10.70 13.76
C LEU A 88 -1.53 10.33 14.96
N THR A 89 -1.18 9.06 15.12
CA THR A 89 -0.29 8.60 16.20
C THR A 89 1.12 9.18 16.05
N ARG A 90 1.67 9.22 14.82
CA ARG A 90 2.96 9.87 14.55
C ARG A 90 2.90 11.37 14.87
N GLU A 91 1.84 12.05 14.43
CA GLU A 91 1.63 13.48 14.70
C GLU A 91 1.53 13.76 16.20
N ASN A 92 0.75 12.97 16.93
CA ASN A 92 0.59 13.10 18.37
C ASN A 92 1.93 12.91 19.10
N ARG A 93 2.71 11.88 18.75
CA ARG A 93 4.06 11.67 19.31
C ARG A 93 4.98 12.85 19.05
N LEU A 94 4.98 13.40 17.83
CA LEU A 94 5.79 14.58 17.49
C LEU A 94 5.36 15.81 18.31
N LEU A 95 4.06 16.02 18.49
CA LEU A 95 3.53 17.12 19.30
C LEU A 95 3.88 16.97 20.78
N GLN A 96 3.80 15.76 21.34
CA GLN A 96 4.18 15.48 22.73
C GLN A 96 5.69 15.64 22.99
N GLN A 97 6.53 15.42 21.98
CA GLN A 97 7.97 15.62 22.08
C GLN A 97 8.38 17.11 22.05
N ARG A 98 7.55 18.01 21.53
CA ARG A 98 7.82 19.46 21.49
C ARG A 98 7.94 20.09 22.89
N PRO A 99 6.99 19.93 23.82
CA PRO A 99 7.10 20.51 25.17
C PRO A 99 8.22 19.87 25.99
N ALA A 100 8.53 18.57 25.80
CA ALA A 100 9.68 17.93 26.46
C ALA A 100 11.01 18.60 26.09
N ARG A 101 11.15 19.07 24.84
CA ARG A 101 12.34 19.81 24.40
C ARG A 101 12.42 21.22 25.00
N PHE A 102 11.29 21.90 25.19
CA PHE A 102 11.26 23.23 25.83
C PHE A 102 11.51 23.17 27.34
N LEU A 103 11.03 22.13 28.03
CA LEU A 103 11.25 21.94 29.47
C LEU A 103 12.66 21.40 29.79
N ALA A 104 13.32 20.71 28.86
CA ALA A 104 14.68 20.21 29.04
C ALA A 104 15.79 21.26 28.75
N HIS A 105 15.43 22.41 28.19
CA HIS A 105 16.37 23.49 27.81
C HIS A 105 15.99 24.84 28.46
N GLY A 106 15.14 24.84 29.48
CA GLY A 106 14.72 26.00 30.26
C GLY A 106 15.21 25.93 31.70
#